data_AF-A0A2H0V6V7-F1
#
_entry.id   AF-A0A2H0V6V7-F1
#
_cell.length_a   1.000
_cell.length_b   1.000
_cell.length_c   1.000
_cell.angle_alpha   90.00
_cell.angle_beta   90.00
_cell.angle_gamma   90.00
#
_symmetry.space_group_name_H-M   'P 1'
#
loop_
_entity.id
_entity.type
_entity.pdbx_description
1 polymer ?
#
loop_
_entity_poly.entity_id
_entity_poly.type
_entity_poly.pdbx_seq_one_letter_code
_entity_poly.pdbx_strand_id
1 'polypeptide(L)'
;KKIYDFIYFKTHHKETAQDLTSIVFVKAMQKINTFDNKSNFSAWLYRIARNTVIDHFRVLKKDKNIDDIWDLADNSDIAQDIDIKNKLAEVKKYLKNLKSDQRDIVIMRLWQNMSYAEIAQTLGKSEDSCKMSFSRTIKNLRGEFILAMLVLFITR
;
A
#
# COMPACT_ATOMS: atom_id res chain seq x y z
N LYS A 1 0.70 -5.80 13.07
CA LYS A 1 1.87 -5.53 12.19
C LYS A 1 1.44 -5.26 10.74
N LYS A 2 0.77 -6.21 10.05
CA LYS A 2 0.35 -6.10 8.64
C LYS A 2 -0.30 -4.76 8.21
N ILE A 3 -1.28 -4.25 8.97
CA ILE A 3 -1.93 -2.95 8.69
C ILE A 3 -0.96 -1.77 8.83
N TYR A 4 -0.13 -1.76 9.88
CA TYR A 4 0.90 -0.74 10.06
C TYR A 4 1.87 -0.74 8.88
N ASP A 5 2.34 -1.90 8.43
CA ASP A 5 3.28 -1.99 7.32
C ASP A 5 2.66 -1.47 6.01
N PHE A 6 1.38 -1.75 5.77
CA PHE A 6 0.61 -1.21 4.65
C PHE A 6 0.50 0.33 4.70
N ILE A 7 0.16 0.88 5.87
CA ILE A 7 0.01 2.32 6.06
C ILE A 7 1.38 3.01 5.95
N TYR A 8 2.40 2.47 6.61
CA TYR A 8 3.76 2.98 6.53
C TYR A 8 4.26 2.96 5.09
N PHE A 9 3.98 1.91 4.32
CA PHE A 9 4.34 1.91 2.91
C PHE A 9 3.67 3.06 2.15
N LYS A 10 2.51 3.55 2.57
CA LYS A 10 1.89 4.72 1.93
C LYS A 10 2.37 6.07 2.47
N THR A 11 2.83 6.14 3.73
CA THR A 11 3.20 7.42 4.38
C THR A 11 4.70 7.66 4.49
N HIS A 12 5.51 6.60 4.59
CA HIS A 12 6.94 6.58 4.95
C HIS A 12 7.30 7.38 6.19
N HIS A 13 6.33 7.62 7.05
CA HIS A 13 6.51 8.36 8.29
C HIS A 13 6.04 7.48 9.43
N LYS A 14 6.94 7.14 10.35
CA LYS A 14 6.67 6.19 11.45
C LYS A 14 5.50 6.67 12.31
N GLU A 15 5.55 7.93 12.76
CA GLU A 15 4.52 8.50 13.64
C GLU A 15 3.16 8.56 12.95
N THR A 16 3.07 9.16 11.76
CA THR A 16 1.85 9.12 10.93
C THR A 16 1.34 7.71 10.70
N ALA A 17 2.21 6.73 10.46
CA ALA A 17 1.78 5.35 10.28
C ALA A 17 1.21 4.74 11.57
N GLN A 18 1.80 5.03 12.73
CA GLN A 18 1.29 4.62 14.03
C GLN A 18 -0.07 5.25 14.31
N ASP A 19 -0.21 6.56 14.10
CA ASP A 19 -1.45 7.29 14.33
C ASP A 19 -2.59 6.77 13.44
N LEU A 20 -2.33 6.64 12.14
CA LEU A 20 -3.34 6.12 11.21
C LEU A 20 -3.68 4.66 11.50
N THR A 21 -2.71 3.85 11.94
CA THR A 21 -3.00 2.47 12.36
C THR A 21 -3.98 2.46 13.54
N SER A 22 -3.74 3.29 14.55
CA SER A 22 -4.64 3.42 15.71
C SER A 22 -6.05 3.84 15.27
N ILE A 23 -6.14 4.85 14.39
CA ILE A 23 -7.42 5.31 13.82
C ILE A 23 -8.15 4.19 13.08
N VAL A 24 -7.43 3.35 12.33
CA VAL A 24 -8.02 2.21 11.61
C VAL A 24 -8.65 1.22 12.57
N PHE A 25 -7.97 0.85 13.66
CA PHE A 25 -8.52 -0.08 14.63
C PHE A 25 -9.70 0.51 15.40
N VAL A 26 -9.67 1.81 15.73
CA VAL A 26 -10.83 2.50 16.32
C VAL A 26 -12.03 2.47 15.37
N LYS A 27 -11.84 2.83 14.09
CA LYS A 27 -12.90 2.77 13.07
C LYS A 27 -13.40 1.33 12.86
N ALA A 28 -12.51 0.34 12.91
CA ALA A 28 -12.88 -1.07 12.81
C ALA A 28 -13.76 -1.50 13.99
N MET A 29 -13.38 -1.16 15.23
CA MET A 29 -14.21 -1.45 16.40
C MET A 29 -15.58 -0.79 16.32
N GLN A 30 -15.66 0.47 15.88
CA GLN A 30 -16.93 1.17 15.69
C GLN A 30 -17.83 0.53 14.62
N LYS A 31 -17.21 -0.06 13.58
CA LYS A 31 -17.91 -0.66 12.44
C LYS A 31 -18.06 -2.17 12.56
N ILE A 32 -17.62 -2.78 13.66
CA ILE A 32 -17.56 -4.25 13.78
C ILE A 32 -18.94 -4.90 13.61
N ASN A 33 -20.00 -4.22 14.06
CA ASN A 33 -21.39 -4.70 13.92
C ASN A 33 -21.89 -4.69 12.45
N THR A 34 -21.19 -3.98 11.56
CA THR A 34 -21.49 -3.96 10.11
C THR A 34 -20.71 -5.01 9.33
N PHE A 35 -19.80 -5.73 9.99
CA PHE A 35 -19.04 -6.78 9.37
C PHE A 35 -19.94 -8.00 9.16
N ASP A 36 -20.08 -8.41 7.90
CA ASP A 36 -20.70 -9.67 7.54
C ASP A 36 -19.71 -10.81 7.78
N ASN A 37 -20.04 -11.75 8.66
CA ASN A 37 -19.21 -12.92 8.97
C ASN A 37 -18.93 -13.83 7.76
N LYS A 38 -19.67 -13.68 6.65
CA LYS A 38 -19.38 -14.37 5.38
C LYS A 38 -18.32 -13.67 4.53
N SER A 39 -17.98 -12.42 4.86
CA SER A 39 -16.95 -11.63 4.18
C SER A 39 -15.57 -11.87 4.77
N ASN A 40 -14.51 -11.64 3.98
CA ASN A 40 -13.15 -11.77 4.48
C ASN A 40 -12.80 -10.58 5.40
N PHE A 41 -12.53 -10.87 6.68
CA PHE A 41 -12.19 -9.85 7.68
C PHE A 41 -10.95 -9.03 7.31
N SER A 42 -9.93 -9.67 6.74
CA SER A 42 -8.71 -8.97 6.31
C SER A 42 -9.02 -7.97 5.21
N ALA A 43 -9.76 -8.37 4.17
CA ALA A 43 -10.17 -7.48 3.09
C ALA A 43 -10.99 -6.29 3.60
N TRP A 44 -11.92 -6.54 4.53
CA TRP A 44 -12.72 -5.50 5.18
C TRP A 44 -11.85 -4.51 5.97
N LEU A 45 -10.91 -5.01 6.78
CA LEU A 45 -9.99 -4.17 7.55
C LEU A 45 -9.05 -3.36 6.65
N TYR A 46 -8.54 -3.95 5.57
CA TYR A 46 -7.73 -3.24 4.57
C TYR A 46 -8.50 -2.15 3.86
N ARG A 47 -9.80 -2.33 3.64
CA ARG A 47 -10.65 -1.28 3.08
C ARG A 47 -10.74 -0.08 4.02
N ILE A 48 -10.88 -0.32 5.32
CA ILE A 48 -10.85 0.74 6.35
C ILE A 48 -9.48 1.42 6.37
N ALA A 49 -8.39 0.66 6.27
CA ALA A 49 -7.03 1.18 6.24
C ALA A 49 -6.78 2.07 5.02
N ARG A 50 -7.11 1.57 3.82
CA ARG A 50 -6.97 2.31 2.56
C ARG A 50 -7.75 3.62 2.60
N ASN A 51 -9.01 3.57 3.02
CA ASN A 51 -9.85 4.76 3.11
C ASN A 51 -9.28 5.77 4.12
N THR A 52 -8.82 5.31 5.28
CA THR A 52 -8.24 6.18 6.31
C THR A 52 -6.97 6.89 5.82
N VAL A 53 -6.12 6.20 5.06
CA VAL A 53 -4.95 6.82 4.44
C VAL A 53 -5.37 7.86 3.39
N ILE A 54 -6.34 7.52 2.54
CA ILE A 54 -6.87 8.46 1.52
C ILE A 54 -7.44 9.71 2.19
N ASP A 55 -8.25 9.55 3.24
CA ASP A 55 -8.86 10.65 3.98
C ASP A 55 -7.79 11.58 4.58
N HIS A 56 -6.76 11.00 5.22
CA HIS A 56 -5.66 11.76 5.81
C HIS A 56 -4.95 12.65 4.78
N PHE A 57 -4.61 12.10 3.62
CA PHE A 57 -3.93 12.85 2.57
C PHE A 57 -4.85 13.83 1.84
N ARG A 58 -6.15 13.55 1.73
CA ARG A 58 -7.14 14.47 1.17
C ARG A 58 -7.29 15.73 2.02
N VAL A 59 -7.20 15.60 3.35
CA VAL A 59 -7.24 16.74 4.28
C VAL A 59 -5.96 17.57 4.22
N LEU A 60 -4.79 16.93 4.09
CA LEU A 60 -3.50 17.62 3.98
C LEU A 60 -3.35 18.44 2.68
N LYS A 61 -3.93 17.98 1.57
CA LYS A 61 -3.84 18.62 0.26
C LYS A 61 -5.24 18.91 -0.27
N LYS A 62 -5.81 20.06 0.06
CA LYS A 62 -7.14 20.51 -0.38
C LYS A 62 -7.38 20.50 -1.92
N ASP A 63 -6.40 20.16 -2.78
CA ASP A 63 -6.51 20.28 -4.25
C ASP A 63 -5.66 19.32 -5.13
N LYS A 64 -5.25 18.12 -4.67
CA LYS A 64 -4.44 17.20 -5.54
C LYS A 64 -4.89 15.74 -5.60
N ASN A 65 -4.53 15.10 -6.71
CA ASN A 65 -4.88 13.72 -7.07
C ASN A 65 -4.20 12.68 -6.15
N ILE A 66 -4.88 11.56 -5.89
CA ILE A 66 -4.40 10.45 -5.02
C ILE A 66 -3.04 9.90 -5.47
N ASP A 67 -2.67 10.09 -6.74
CA ASP A 67 -1.40 9.61 -7.25
C ASP A 67 -0.17 10.38 -6.67
N ASP A 68 -0.35 11.62 -6.17
CA ASP A 68 0.69 12.52 -5.62
C ASP A 68 0.98 12.32 -4.13
N ILE A 69 0.42 11.26 -3.52
CA ILE A 69 0.54 10.96 -2.07
C ILE A 69 2.00 10.67 -1.67
N TRP A 70 2.80 10.14 -2.59
CA TRP A 70 4.15 9.64 -2.34
C TRP A 70 5.26 10.70 -2.38
N ASP A 71 4.94 11.94 -2.72
CA ASP A 71 5.93 13.03 -2.73
C ASP A 71 6.27 13.56 -1.33
N LEU A 72 5.47 13.22 -0.31
CA LEU A 72 5.70 13.66 1.08
C LEU A 72 6.55 12.69 1.90
N ALA A 73 6.86 11.52 1.34
CA ALA A 73 7.49 10.39 2.00
C ALA A 73 9.04 10.45 2.04
N ASP A 74 9.65 11.55 1.61
CA ASP A 74 11.05 11.57 1.18
C ASP A 74 12.09 11.68 2.31
N ASN A 75 11.71 11.61 3.58
CA ASN A 75 12.63 11.68 4.72
C ASN A 75 12.86 10.32 5.39
N SER A 76 13.41 9.35 4.64
CA SER A 76 13.85 8.10 5.23
C SER A 76 15.27 7.76 4.81
N ASP A 77 16.14 7.71 5.82
CA ASP A 77 17.56 7.36 5.81
C ASP A 77 17.75 5.86 5.50
N ILE A 78 17.48 5.47 4.26
CA ILE A 78 17.47 4.06 3.84
C ILE A 78 18.65 3.81 2.89
N ALA A 79 19.59 3.00 3.39
CA ALA A 79 20.77 2.41 2.73
C ALA A 79 22.08 3.24 2.79
N GLN A 80 23.07 2.70 3.51
CA GLN A 80 24.48 3.14 3.47
C GLN A 80 25.23 2.67 2.20
N ASP A 81 24.61 1.79 1.41
CA ASP A 81 25.19 1.25 0.18
C ASP A 81 24.63 2.01 -1.05
N ILE A 82 25.53 2.63 -1.81
CA ILE A 82 25.21 3.53 -2.93
C ILE A 82 24.47 2.80 -4.05
N ASP A 83 24.83 1.54 -4.31
CA ASP A 83 24.20 0.74 -5.37
C ASP A 83 22.75 0.38 -5.02
N ILE A 84 22.52 0.00 -3.76
CA ILE A 84 21.18 -0.23 -3.22
C ILE A 84 20.36 1.05 -3.28
N LYS A 85 20.93 2.20 -2.85
CA LYS A 85 20.23 3.49 -2.88
C LYS A 85 19.78 3.88 -4.29
N ASN A 86 20.61 3.67 -5.31
CA ASN A 86 20.27 3.95 -6.70
C ASN A 86 19.15 3.02 -7.22
N LYS A 87 19.25 1.71 -6.96
CA LYS A 87 18.20 0.74 -7.30
C LYS A 87 16.88 1.07 -6.60
N LEU A 88 16.93 1.46 -5.32
CA LEU A 88 15.77 1.89 -4.55
C LEU A 88 15.13 3.16 -5.11
N ALA A 89 15.93 4.12 -5.59
CA ALA A 89 15.43 5.34 -6.23
C ALA A 89 14.70 5.03 -7.54
N GLU A 90 15.23 4.11 -8.35
CA GLU A 90 14.56 3.66 -9.59
C GLU A 90 13.25 2.92 -9.31
N VAL A 91 13.23 2.04 -8.29
CA VAL A 91 11.99 1.38 -7.82
C VAL A 91 10.97 2.43 -7.40
N LYS A 92 11.36 3.40 -6.57
CA LYS A 92 10.48 4.48 -6.11
C LYS A 92 9.91 5.26 -7.30
N LYS A 93 10.73 5.61 -8.29
CA LYS A 93 10.30 6.33 -9.51
C LYS A 93 9.29 5.51 -10.31
N TYR A 94 9.53 4.21 -10.47
CA TYR A 94 8.59 3.32 -11.16
C TYR A 94 7.26 3.20 -10.41
N LEU A 95 7.31 3.01 -9.09
CA LEU A 95 6.12 2.96 -8.24
C LEU A 95 5.30 4.25 -8.28
N LYS A 96 5.95 5.43 -8.36
CA LYS A 96 5.27 6.72 -8.53
C LYS A 96 4.45 6.78 -9.84
N ASN A 97 4.94 6.17 -10.92
CA ASN A 97 4.25 6.16 -12.21
C ASN A 97 3.07 5.18 -12.29
N LEU A 98 2.91 4.29 -11.30
CA LEU A 98 1.77 3.38 -11.25
C LEU A 98 0.53 4.12 -10.74
N LYS A 99 -0.64 3.79 -11.30
CA LYS A 99 -1.92 4.25 -10.72
C LYS A 99 -2.06 3.72 -9.30
N SER A 100 -2.68 4.50 -8.40
CA SER A 100 -2.88 4.13 -6.99
C SER A 100 -3.40 2.69 -6.79
N ASP A 101 -4.38 2.25 -7.59
CA ASP A 101 -4.91 0.89 -7.48
C ASP A 101 -3.94 -0.20 -7.94
N GLN A 102 -3.08 0.08 -8.93
CA GLN A 102 -2.06 -0.88 -9.37
C GLN A 102 -1.03 -1.10 -8.26
N ARG A 103 -0.66 -0.02 -7.55
CA ARG A 103 0.22 -0.09 -6.38
C ARG A 103 -0.43 -0.91 -5.27
N ASP A 104 -1.69 -0.62 -4.94
CA ASP A 104 -2.43 -1.35 -3.90
C ASP A 104 -2.48 -2.85 -4.18
N ILE A 105 -2.72 -3.24 -5.43
CA ILE A 105 -2.73 -4.64 -5.85
C ILE A 105 -1.37 -5.29 -5.60
N VAL A 106 -0.26 -4.65 -6.00
CA VAL A 106 1.09 -5.17 -5.76
C VAL A 106 1.36 -5.29 -4.27
N ILE A 107 0.98 -4.28 -3.49
CA ILE A 107 1.22 -4.26 -2.05
C ILE A 107 0.49 -5.40 -1.35
N MET A 108 -0.81 -5.50 -1.61
CA MET A 108 -1.65 -6.51 -0.98
C MET A 108 -1.23 -7.91 -1.43
N ARG A 109 -0.81 -8.08 -2.68
CA ARG A 109 -0.41 -9.39 -3.22
C ARG A 109 0.94 -9.86 -2.69
N LEU A 110 1.97 -9.02 -2.77
CA LEU A 110 3.35 -9.40 -2.43
C LEU A 110 3.62 -9.34 -0.93
N TRP A 111 3.17 -8.28 -0.26
CA TRP A 111 3.54 -8.04 1.14
C TRP A 111 2.49 -8.52 2.14
N GLN A 112 1.21 -8.56 1.74
CA GLN A 112 0.13 -9.00 2.63
C GLN A 112 -0.35 -10.43 2.35
N ASN A 113 0.18 -11.05 1.29
CA ASN A 113 -0.16 -12.39 0.81
C ASN A 113 -1.68 -12.58 0.58
N MET A 114 -2.37 -11.51 0.16
CA MET A 114 -3.79 -11.56 -0.14
C MET A 114 -4.03 -12.26 -1.48
N SER A 115 -5.07 -13.09 -1.54
CA SER A 115 -5.63 -13.64 -2.78
C SER A 115 -6.18 -12.54 -3.69
N TYR A 116 -6.29 -12.81 -4.99
CA TYR A 116 -6.88 -11.83 -5.91
C TYR A 116 -8.35 -11.55 -5.58
N ALA A 117 -9.10 -12.54 -5.07
CA ALA A 117 -10.46 -12.36 -4.56
C ALA A 117 -10.52 -11.36 -3.38
N GLU A 118 -9.63 -11.46 -2.39
CA GLU A 118 -9.57 -10.51 -1.26
C GLU A 118 -9.19 -9.10 -1.70
N ILE A 119 -8.25 -8.99 -2.65
CA ILE A 119 -7.84 -7.70 -3.22
C ILE A 119 -9.00 -7.07 -4.00
N ALA A 120 -9.71 -7.86 -4.80
CA ALA A 120 -10.89 -7.45 -5.55
C ALA A 120 -11.99 -6.92 -4.62
N GLN A 121 -12.26 -7.62 -3.51
CA GLN A 121 -13.22 -7.18 -2.50
C GLN A 121 -12.78 -5.86 -1.83
N THR A 122 -11.49 -5.71 -1.55
CA THR A 122 -10.92 -4.51 -0.92
C THR A 122 -11.04 -3.29 -1.84
N LEU A 123 -10.75 -3.47 -3.13
CA LEU A 123 -10.71 -2.39 -4.12
C LEU A 123 -12.06 -2.15 -4.82
N GLY A 124 -13.04 -3.03 -4.63
CA GLY A 124 -14.32 -2.96 -5.35
C GLY A 124 -14.19 -3.25 -6.85
N LYS A 125 -13.34 -4.21 -7.21
CA LYS A 125 -13.06 -4.62 -8.61
C LYS A 125 -13.35 -6.10 -8.82
N SER A 126 -13.25 -6.59 -10.05
CA SER A 126 -13.28 -8.04 -10.33
C SER A 126 -11.92 -8.69 -10.06
N GLU A 127 -11.95 -9.97 -9.69
CA GLU A 127 -10.73 -10.76 -9.47
C GLU A 127 -9.83 -10.80 -10.71
N ASP A 128 -10.42 -10.97 -11.90
CA ASP A 128 -9.69 -10.95 -13.17
C ASP A 128 -9.03 -9.59 -13.45
N SER A 129 -9.68 -8.49 -13.10
CA SER A 129 -9.10 -7.15 -13.22
C SER A 129 -7.87 -7.02 -12.32
N CYS A 130 -7.95 -7.50 -11.08
CA CYS A 130 -6.83 -7.52 -10.15
C CYS A 130 -5.68 -8.39 -10.65
N LYS A 131 -5.97 -9.60 -11.15
CA LYS A 131 -4.99 -10.52 -11.72
C LYS A 131 -4.28 -9.93 -12.94
N MET A 132 -5.03 -9.41 -13.91
CA MET A 132 -4.46 -8.77 -15.10
C MET A 132 -3.64 -7.54 -14.73
N SER A 133 -4.14 -6.69 -13.83
CA SER A 133 -3.41 -5.52 -13.35
C SER A 133 -2.10 -5.93 -12.69
N PHE A 134 -2.11 -6.93 -11.81
CA PHE A 134 -0.89 -7.45 -11.18
C PHE A 134 0.11 -7.97 -12.21
N SER A 135 -0.34 -8.85 -13.12
CA SER A 135 0.51 -9.42 -14.16
C SER A 135 1.13 -8.35 -15.06
N ARG A 136 0.37 -7.32 -15.45
CA ARG A 136 0.89 -6.20 -16.26
C ARG A 136 1.90 -5.37 -15.48
N THR A 137 1.60 -5.03 -14.22
CA THR A 137 2.50 -4.25 -13.36
C THR A 137 3.82 -4.98 -13.13
N ILE A 138 3.77 -6.29 -12.87
CA ILE A 138 4.96 -7.12 -12.69
C ILE A 138 5.72 -7.35 -13.99
N LYS A 139 5.04 -7.56 -15.12
CA LYS A 139 5.70 -7.71 -16.43
C LYS A 139 6.52 -6.48 -16.82
N ASN A 140 5.99 -5.30 -16.51
CA ASN A 140 6.67 -4.03 -16.77
C ASN A 140 7.78 -3.72 -15.76
N LEU A 141 7.86 -4.50 -14.69
CA LEU A 141 8.84 -4.37 -13.62
C LEU A 141 9.95 -5.42 -13.81
N ARG A 142 11.19 -4.99 -14.05
CA ARG A 142 12.33 -5.91 -14.20
C ARG A 142 12.54 -6.75 -12.92
N GLY A 143 12.99 -7.99 -13.07
CA GLY A 143 13.17 -8.92 -11.93
C GLY A 143 14.04 -8.38 -10.79
N GLU A 144 15.06 -7.59 -11.11
CA GLU A 144 15.92 -6.94 -10.11
C GLU A 144 15.17 -5.92 -9.24
N PHE A 145 14.14 -5.25 -9.79
CA PHE A 145 13.29 -4.33 -9.05
C PHE A 145 12.33 -5.04 -8.10
N ILE A 146 11.93 -6.29 -8.40
CA ILE A 146 11.14 -7.12 -7.48
C ILE A 146 11.98 -7.42 -6.25
N LEU A 147 13.24 -7.83 -6.43
CA LEU A 147 14.15 -8.06 -5.31
C LEU A 147 14.39 -6.78 -4.50
N ALA A 148 14.65 -5.64 -5.15
CA ALA A 148 14.81 -4.36 -4.46
C ALA A 148 13.53 -3.95 -3.67
N MET A 149 12.35 -4.25 -4.21
CA MET A 149 11.07 -4.08 -3.49
C MET A 149 10.90 -5.01 -2.28
N LEU A 150 11.39 -6.25 -2.37
CA LEU A 150 11.42 -7.17 -1.22
C LEU A 150 12.45 -6.71 -0.18
N VAL A 151 13.61 -6.20 -0.61
CA VAL A 151 14.63 -5.66 0.28
C VAL A 151 14.12 -4.45 1.07
N LEU A 152 13.36 -3.52 0.46
CA LEU A 152 12.68 -2.41 1.18
C LEU A 152 11.83 -2.86 2.37
N PHE A 153 11.38 -4.13 2.36
CA PHE A 153 10.62 -4.73 3.44
C PHE A 153 11.51 -5.44 4.47
N ILE A 154 12.61 -6.08 4.05
CA ILE A 154 13.52 -6.85 4.92
C ILE A 154 14.48 -5.95 5.70
N THR A 155 14.93 -4.81 5.14
CA THR A 155 15.82 -3.87 5.85
C THR A 155 15.10 -2.97 6.86
N ARG A 156 14.05 -3.48 7.52
CA ARG A 156 13.31 -2.82 8.60
C ARG A 156 13.39 -3.55 9.92
#